data_AF-A0A8T6G359-F1
#
_entry.id   AF-A0A8T6G359-F1
#
_cell.length_a   1.000
_cell.length_b   1.000
_cell.length_c   1.000
_cell.angle_alpha   90.00
_cell.angle_beta   90.00
_cell.angle_gamma   90.00
#
_symmetry.space_group_name_H-M   'P 1'
#
loop_
_entity.id
_entity.type
_entity.pdbx_description
1 polymer ?
#
loop_
_entity_poly.entity_id
_entity_poly.type
_entity_poly.pdbx_seq_one_letter_code
_entity_poly.pdbx_strand_id
1 'polypeptide(L)'
;MSSRIHRGIAVLIAIAALLVAVSCSVQVMQPPPDPAEDPAAYTQYVVSNAIDYYKANGREATVGYYNSAESVDGEWYVFIIDENDTFVVHPTIPGRLGTNVNDRVDITGFNHGAALAAATEAGNWVDYLHRNPANGELQAKHAWVVRYGGLIFGSGWYEVIAEGHAGLPDKSDPADYTQAFVEQALEFYRAEGLDATVAYYNSAASVDGQWYVFIFDAKDIMLAHAVIPDNVGLHADQILGAGGYPAGAQVAAAATAEGAWTDYTYPNPATGSFESKHTWVVRYDSLIFGSGWYEEGAAKTDPAAYTQAFVAQAVRLYDAIGREATFAYYNTLESVDEDWYVFIIDENENTVVNANRPDILGTSPKTRVDVRGKSYGEELVAATADGVWVDYYFLNPGTGYEEQKHAWAVKHDGLIFGSGWYERAEAEDDATYTQSFVHRAIQRYDAQGGEAALAYFSSPESVQGPWYIFVLDENQVTIAHPNPEHIGRTREQRIDSRDYDYGAEFLTATEEGKWVSYIFVDLDTNQERQKHTWLIKHDGLYFGSGWYEDVKE
;
A
#
# COMPACT_ATOMS: atom_id res chain seq x y z
N MET A 1 -57.81 -93.19 -14.42
CA MET A 1 -59.00 -92.86 -15.24
C MET A 1 -58.62 -91.62 -16.04
N SER A 2 -58.12 -91.70 -17.28
CA SER A 2 -58.82 -92.08 -18.53
C SER A 2 -60.08 -91.19 -18.71
N SER A 3 -60.34 -90.41 -19.76
CA SER A 3 -59.96 -90.43 -21.18
C SER A 3 -60.60 -89.18 -21.84
N ARG A 4 -60.04 -88.51 -22.86
CA ARG A 4 -60.35 -88.56 -24.32
C ARG A 4 -60.18 -87.10 -24.81
N ILE A 5 -59.44 -86.66 -25.84
CA ILE A 5 -59.05 -87.13 -27.19
C ILE A 5 -60.20 -87.11 -28.23
N HIS A 6 -60.14 -86.05 -29.08
CA HIS A 6 -60.38 -85.98 -30.56
C HIS A 6 -61.85 -85.85 -31.06
N ARG A 7 -62.21 -85.20 -32.19
CA ARG A 7 -61.58 -84.46 -33.33
C ARG A 7 -62.74 -83.96 -34.25
N GLY A 8 -62.50 -82.97 -35.12
CA GLY A 8 -63.19 -82.82 -36.44
C GLY A 8 -63.82 -81.44 -36.73
N ILE A 9 -63.16 -80.50 -37.43
CA ILE A 9 -63.13 -80.23 -38.90
C ILE A 9 -64.36 -79.42 -39.42
N ALA A 10 -64.17 -78.13 -39.83
CA ALA A 10 -64.21 -77.66 -41.24
C ALA A 10 -64.47 -76.13 -41.47
N VAL A 11 -63.73 -75.59 -42.45
CA VAL A 11 -63.97 -74.48 -43.42
C VAL A 11 -63.68 -73.00 -43.06
N LEU A 12 -62.86 -72.43 -43.96
CA LEU A 12 -62.33 -71.07 -44.12
C LEU A 12 -63.37 -69.98 -44.41
N ILE A 13 -63.15 -68.76 -43.88
CA ILE A 13 -63.17 -67.51 -44.65
C ILE A 13 -61.96 -66.66 -44.20
N ALA A 14 -61.13 -66.28 -45.17
CA ALA A 14 -59.95 -65.44 -44.97
C ALA A 14 -60.35 -63.95 -44.95
N ILE A 15 -59.92 -63.22 -43.92
CA ILE A 15 -59.78 -61.76 -43.95
C ILE A 15 -58.34 -61.46 -43.56
N ALA A 16 -57.59 -60.89 -44.50
CA ALA A 16 -56.23 -60.44 -44.30
C ALA A 16 -56.24 -59.20 -43.39
N ALA A 17 -55.79 -59.36 -42.14
CA ALA A 17 -55.37 -58.26 -41.28
C ALA A 17 -53.84 -58.15 -41.37
N LEU A 18 -53.38 -57.07 -41.99
CA LEU A 18 -51.99 -56.67 -42.02
C LEU A 18 -51.58 -56.24 -40.59
N LEU A 19 -51.07 -57.17 -39.79
CA LEU A 19 -50.37 -56.85 -38.55
C LEU A 19 -49.02 -56.25 -38.92
N VAL A 20 -48.92 -54.92 -38.88
CA VAL A 20 -47.62 -54.26 -38.69
C VAL A 20 -47.20 -54.57 -37.26
N ALA A 21 -46.24 -55.48 -37.13
CA ALA A 21 -45.53 -55.67 -35.88
C ALA A 21 -44.76 -54.38 -35.58
N VAL A 22 -45.34 -53.52 -34.76
CA VAL A 22 -44.58 -52.52 -34.01
C VAL A 22 -43.70 -53.33 -33.07
N SER A 23 -42.46 -53.56 -33.47
CA SER A 23 -41.39 -53.89 -32.55
C SER A 23 -41.28 -52.69 -31.59
N CYS A 24 -41.97 -52.79 -30.46
CA CYS A 24 -41.66 -51.95 -29.32
C CYS A 24 -40.27 -52.42 -28.88
N SER A 25 -39.24 -51.76 -29.41
CA SER A 25 -37.90 -51.84 -28.88
C SER A 25 -38.02 -51.30 -27.47
N VAL A 26 -38.20 -52.18 -26.49
CA VAL A 26 -37.95 -51.84 -25.09
C VAL A 26 -36.47 -51.53 -25.06
N GLN A 27 -36.16 -50.24 -25.19
CA GLN A 27 -34.84 -49.71 -24.95
C GLN A 27 -34.56 -50.08 -23.51
N VAL A 28 -33.67 -51.06 -23.31
CA VAL A 28 -33.24 -51.48 -21.99
C VAL A 28 -32.61 -50.23 -21.39
N MET A 29 -33.38 -49.51 -20.56
CA MET A 29 -32.86 -48.40 -19.78
C MET A 29 -31.71 -49.00 -18.99
N GLN A 30 -30.49 -48.56 -19.30
CA GLN A 30 -29.36 -48.97 -18.48
C GLN A 30 -29.70 -48.57 -17.04
N PRO A 31 -29.42 -49.44 -16.06
CA PRO A 31 -29.61 -49.06 -14.67
C PRO A 31 -28.85 -47.76 -14.40
N PRO A 32 -29.37 -46.87 -13.53
CA PRO A 32 -28.65 -45.66 -13.15
C PRO A 32 -27.23 -46.03 -12.73
N PRO A 33 -26.21 -45.21 -13.09
CA PRO A 33 -24.88 -45.31 -12.48
C PRO A 33 -24.99 -45.31 -10.96
N ASP A 34 -24.08 -45.98 -10.26
CA ASP A 34 -24.05 -45.88 -8.79
C ASP A 34 -23.48 -44.50 -8.41
N PRO A 35 -24.24 -43.61 -7.74
CA PRO A 35 -23.75 -42.29 -7.35
C PRO A 35 -22.54 -42.36 -6.42
N ALA A 36 -22.32 -43.47 -5.71
CA ALA A 36 -21.15 -43.65 -4.85
C ALA A 36 -19.89 -44.06 -5.63
N GLU A 37 -20.03 -44.67 -6.81
CA GLU A 37 -18.90 -45.08 -7.64
C GLU A 37 -18.52 -44.03 -8.70
N ASP A 38 -19.52 -43.36 -9.30
CA ASP A 38 -19.33 -42.34 -10.33
C ASP A 38 -20.41 -41.24 -10.23
N PRO A 39 -20.25 -40.28 -9.29
CA PRO A 39 -21.23 -39.22 -9.09
C PRO A 39 -21.34 -38.31 -10.31
N ALA A 40 -20.29 -38.17 -11.12
CA ALA A 40 -20.32 -37.36 -12.34
C ALA A 40 -21.25 -37.99 -13.39
N ALA A 41 -21.10 -39.30 -13.67
CA ALA A 41 -21.99 -40.03 -14.57
C ALA A 41 -23.43 -40.07 -14.05
N TYR A 42 -23.62 -40.21 -12.74
CA TYR A 42 -24.96 -40.15 -12.14
C TYR A 42 -25.60 -38.76 -12.30
N THR A 43 -24.84 -37.68 -12.12
CA THR A 43 -25.32 -36.31 -12.34
C THR A 43 -25.83 -36.12 -13.78
N GLN A 44 -25.04 -36.56 -14.76
CA GLN A 44 -25.41 -36.48 -16.18
C GLN A 44 -26.67 -37.31 -16.46
N TYR A 45 -26.80 -38.48 -15.84
CA TYR A 45 -27.99 -39.32 -15.91
C TYR A 45 -29.24 -38.61 -15.34
N VAL A 46 -29.14 -37.95 -14.19
CA VAL A 46 -30.25 -37.17 -13.58
C VAL A 46 -30.71 -36.05 -14.51
N VAL A 47 -29.78 -35.29 -15.09
CA VAL A 47 -30.09 -34.21 -16.04
C VAL A 47 -30.72 -34.76 -17.32
N SER A 48 -30.19 -35.87 -17.86
CA SER A 48 -30.76 -36.53 -19.04
C SER A 48 -32.19 -37.01 -18.79
N ASN A 49 -32.46 -37.61 -17.63
CA ASN A 49 -33.81 -38.04 -17.26
C ASN A 49 -34.78 -36.87 -17.12
N ALA A 50 -34.33 -35.72 -16.60
CA ALA A 50 -35.16 -34.53 -16.53
C ALA A 50 -35.53 -34.00 -17.92
N ILE A 51 -34.58 -34.03 -18.84
CA ILE A 51 -34.81 -33.66 -20.24
C ILE A 51 -35.76 -34.66 -20.92
N ASP A 52 -35.61 -35.96 -20.69
CA ASP A 52 -36.50 -36.97 -21.26
C ASP A 52 -37.93 -36.88 -20.68
N TYR A 53 -38.05 -36.58 -19.39
CA TYR A 53 -39.34 -36.25 -18.77
C TYR A 53 -39.97 -35.03 -19.44
N TYR A 54 -39.18 -33.98 -19.71
CA TYR A 54 -39.63 -32.80 -20.45
C TYR A 54 -40.09 -33.12 -21.87
N LYS A 55 -39.35 -33.94 -22.61
CA LYS A 55 -39.76 -34.38 -23.96
C LYS A 55 -41.08 -35.15 -23.95
N ALA A 56 -41.30 -35.99 -22.94
CA ALA A 56 -42.48 -36.85 -22.85
C ALA A 56 -43.73 -36.11 -22.35
N ASN A 57 -43.57 -35.18 -21.40
CA ASN A 57 -44.68 -34.59 -20.64
C ASN A 57 -44.86 -33.08 -20.86
N GLY A 58 -43.89 -32.42 -21.47
CA GLY A 58 -43.90 -30.97 -21.73
C GLY A 58 -43.53 -30.10 -20.53
N ARG A 59 -43.41 -28.79 -20.78
CA ARG A 59 -42.88 -27.80 -19.83
C ARG A 59 -43.66 -27.73 -18.52
N GLU A 60 -44.98 -27.58 -18.59
CA GLU A 60 -45.82 -27.35 -17.40
C GLU A 60 -45.76 -28.53 -16.43
N ALA A 61 -45.90 -29.76 -16.93
CA ALA A 61 -45.78 -30.97 -16.13
C ALA A 61 -44.38 -31.14 -15.52
N THR A 62 -43.33 -30.74 -16.25
CA THR A 62 -41.93 -30.81 -15.79
C THR A 62 -41.66 -29.83 -14.66
N VAL A 63 -42.04 -28.56 -14.84
CA VAL A 63 -41.88 -27.52 -13.82
C VAL A 63 -42.69 -27.86 -12.57
N GLY A 64 -43.91 -28.39 -12.74
CA GLY A 64 -44.75 -28.83 -11.63
C GLY A 64 -44.13 -29.99 -10.84
N TYR A 65 -43.66 -31.03 -11.53
CA TYR A 65 -43.03 -32.19 -10.89
C TYR A 65 -41.75 -31.80 -10.15
N TYR A 66 -40.81 -31.10 -10.81
CA TYR A 66 -39.52 -30.82 -10.20
C TYR A 66 -39.54 -29.74 -9.11
N ASN A 67 -40.63 -28.98 -8.94
CA ASN A 67 -40.85 -28.14 -7.76
C ASN A 67 -41.55 -28.87 -6.59
N SER A 68 -41.78 -30.17 -6.68
CA SER A 68 -42.32 -30.98 -5.59
C SER A 68 -41.22 -31.56 -4.70
N ALA A 69 -41.55 -31.94 -3.47
CA ALA A 69 -40.62 -32.64 -2.59
C ALA A 69 -40.26 -34.05 -3.09
N GLU A 70 -41.12 -34.66 -3.92
CA GLU A 70 -40.93 -36.00 -4.47
C GLU A 70 -39.80 -36.05 -5.52
N SER A 71 -39.38 -34.90 -6.04
CA SER A 71 -38.32 -34.80 -7.05
C SER A 71 -36.90 -34.74 -6.47
N VAL A 72 -36.77 -34.72 -5.14
CA VAL A 72 -35.50 -34.59 -4.42
C VAL A 72 -35.14 -35.91 -3.75
N ASP A 73 -33.91 -36.38 -3.96
CA ASP A 73 -33.37 -37.59 -3.34
C ASP A 73 -32.02 -37.29 -2.67
N GLY A 74 -32.05 -37.06 -1.36
CA GLY A 74 -30.87 -36.65 -0.60
C GLY A 74 -30.28 -35.34 -1.14
N GLU A 75 -29.07 -35.40 -1.69
CA GLU A 75 -28.39 -34.26 -2.31
C GLU A 75 -28.75 -34.04 -3.77
N TRP A 76 -29.42 -35.00 -4.40
CA TRP A 76 -29.74 -35.01 -5.82
C TRP A 76 -31.06 -34.30 -6.07
N TYR A 77 -31.01 -33.25 -6.88
CA TYR A 77 -32.16 -32.51 -7.32
C TYR A 77 -31.90 -31.85 -8.68
N VAL A 78 -32.97 -31.48 -9.38
CA VAL A 78 -32.89 -30.75 -10.64
C VAL A 78 -33.29 -29.30 -10.41
N PHE A 79 -32.52 -28.37 -10.99
CA PHE A 79 -32.92 -26.98 -11.18
C PHE A 79 -33.13 -26.70 -12.66
N ILE A 80 -34.03 -25.77 -12.96
CA ILE A 80 -34.34 -25.37 -14.34
C ILE A 80 -34.38 -23.85 -14.42
N ILE A 81 -33.70 -23.32 -15.42
CA ILE A 81 -33.61 -21.90 -15.77
C ILE A 81 -34.30 -21.71 -17.12
N ASP A 82 -35.10 -20.65 -17.24
CA ASP A 82 -35.83 -20.34 -18.47
C ASP A 82 -35.03 -19.51 -19.48
N GLU A 83 -35.70 -19.13 -20.57
CA GLU A 83 -35.09 -18.37 -21.67
C GLU A 83 -34.63 -16.95 -21.27
N ASN A 84 -35.09 -16.45 -20.12
CA ASN A 84 -34.75 -15.13 -19.58
C ASN A 84 -33.77 -15.24 -18.41
N ASP A 85 -33.03 -16.35 -18.35
CA ASP A 85 -32.07 -16.62 -17.27
C ASP A 85 -32.72 -16.59 -15.88
N THR A 86 -34.00 -16.97 -15.78
CA THR A 86 -34.75 -16.96 -14.52
C THR A 86 -34.99 -18.37 -14.00
N PHE A 87 -34.79 -18.61 -12.71
CA PHE A 87 -35.11 -19.90 -12.10
C PHE A 87 -36.62 -20.16 -12.14
N VAL A 88 -37.02 -21.24 -12.81
CA VAL A 88 -38.40 -21.76 -12.83
C VAL A 88 -38.55 -23.04 -12.01
N VAL A 89 -37.43 -23.70 -11.67
CA VAL A 89 -37.38 -24.85 -10.76
C VAL A 89 -36.17 -24.72 -9.85
N HIS A 90 -36.38 -24.83 -8.53
CA HIS A 90 -35.32 -25.01 -7.54
C HIS A 90 -35.89 -25.60 -6.22
N PRO A 91 -36.12 -26.93 -6.15
CA PRO A 91 -36.92 -27.53 -5.07
C PRO A 91 -36.31 -27.38 -3.67
N THR A 92 -34.99 -27.29 -3.58
CA THR A 92 -34.28 -27.17 -2.29
C THR A 92 -34.19 -25.74 -1.76
N ILE A 93 -34.47 -24.73 -2.62
CA ILE A 93 -34.45 -23.31 -2.26
C ILE A 93 -35.59 -22.60 -2.99
N PRO A 94 -36.85 -22.77 -2.52
CA PRO A 94 -38.03 -22.20 -3.18
C PRO A 94 -37.96 -20.68 -3.38
N GLY A 95 -37.24 -19.95 -2.52
CA GLY A 95 -37.03 -18.51 -2.64
C GLY A 95 -36.22 -18.07 -3.87
N ARG A 96 -35.62 -19.00 -4.63
CA ARG A 96 -34.93 -18.69 -5.90
C ARG A 96 -35.88 -18.55 -7.08
N LEU A 97 -37.11 -19.07 -7.00
CA LEU A 97 -38.06 -19.03 -8.11
C LEU A 97 -38.37 -17.57 -8.51
N GLY A 98 -38.32 -17.30 -9.81
CA GLY A 98 -38.58 -15.96 -10.36
C GLY A 98 -37.41 -14.98 -10.26
N THR A 99 -36.23 -15.42 -9.81
CA THR A 99 -35.03 -14.58 -9.73
C THR A 99 -34.02 -14.90 -10.84
N ASN A 100 -33.25 -13.89 -11.27
CA ASN A 100 -32.26 -14.07 -12.33
C ASN A 100 -31.04 -14.85 -11.82
N VAL A 101 -30.54 -15.77 -12.66
CA VAL A 101 -29.39 -16.61 -12.35
C VAL A 101 -28.09 -15.83 -12.46
N ASN A 102 -27.97 -14.81 -13.32
CA ASN A 102 -26.76 -14.00 -13.46
C ASN A 102 -26.41 -13.18 -12.20
N ASP A 103 -27.35 -13.03 -11.28
CA ASP A 103 -27.14 -12.38 -9.97
C ASP A 103 -26.52 -13.34 -8.93
N ARG A 104 -26.21 -14.59 -9.31
CA ARG A 104 -25.71 -15.60 -8.37
C ARG A 104 -24.20 -15.63 -8.31
N VAL A 105 -23.69 -15.10 -7.21
CA VAL A 105 -22.32 -15.36 -6.74
C VAL A 105 -22.34 -16.40 -5.64
N ASP A 106 -21.31 -17.25 -5.58
CA ASP A 106 -21.11 -18.11 -4.42
C ASP A 106 -20.38 -17.35 -3.29
N ILE A 107 -19.99 -18.06 -2.24
CA ILE A 107 -19.35 -17.44 -1.06
C ILE A 107 -17.95 -16.89 -1.36
N THR A 108 -17.31 -17.28 -2.47
CA THR A 108 -16.01 -16.71 -2.91
C THR A 108 -16.21 -15.51 -3.83
N GLY A 109 -17.46 -15.11 -4.11
CA GLY A 109 -17.76 -14.08 -5.09
C GLY A 109 -17.72 -14.58 -6.54
N PHE A 110 -17.52 -15.87 -6.80
CA PHE A 110 -17.56 -16.42 -8.15
C PHE A 110 -18.99 -16.38 -8.68
N ASN A 111 -19.20 -15.69 -9.81
CA ASN A 111 -20.50 -15.62 -10.50
C ASN A 111 -20.80 -16.94 -11.24
N HIS A 112 -21.01 -17.99 -10.47
CA HIS A 112 -21.49 -19.28 -10.97
C HIS A 112 -22.79 -19.13 -11.76
N GLY A 113 -23.58 -18.10 -11.45
CA GLY A 113 -24.79 -17.73 -12.17
C GLY A 113 -24.61 -17.57 -13.68
N ALA A 114 -23.67 -16.71 -14.07
CA ALA A 114 -23.32 -16.47 -15.48
C ALA A 114 -22.77 -17.74 -16.15
N ALA A 115 -21.97 -18.54 -15.43
CA ALA A 115 -21.45 -19.80 -15.94
C ALA A 115 -22.57 -20.83 -16.21
N LEU A 116 -23.58 -20.91 -15.33
CA LEU A 116 -24.78 -21.74 -15.54
C LEU A 116 -25.61 -21.25 -16.74
N ALA A 117 -25.76 -19.93 -16.91
CA ALA A 117 -26.46 -19.33 -18.05
C ALA A 117 -25.77 -19.63 -19.40
N ALA A 118 -24.45 -19.85 -19.40
CA ALA A 118 -23.67 -20.20 -20.59
C ALA A 118 -23.82 -21.67 -21.04
N ALA A 119 -24.74 -22.45 -20.46
CA ALA A 119 -24.98 -23.84 -20.83
C ALA A 119 -25.22 -24.05 -22.35
N THR A 120 -24.59 -25.08 -22.89
CA THR A 120 -24.72 -25.50 -24.30
C THR A 120 -25.62 -26.73 -24.45
N GLU A 121 -26.01 -27.06 -25.68
CA GLU A 121 -26.75 -28.31 -25.96
C GLU A 121 -25.90 -29.58 -25.76
N ALA A 122 -24.56 -29.45 -25.84
CA ALA A 122 -23.63 -30.53 -25.51
C ALA A 122 -23.46 -30.72 -23.98
N GLY A 123 -23.84 -29.70 -23.21
CA GLY A 123 -23.68 -29.62 -21.78
C GLY A 123 -22.31 -29.13 -21.35
N ASN A 124 -22.25 -28.50 -20.17
CA ASN A 124 -21.02 -28.01 -19.55
C ASN A 124 -21.03 -28.36 -18.05
N TRP A 125 -19.83 -28.55 -17.49
CA TRP A 125 -19.63 -28.58 -16.04
C TRP A 125 -19.42 -27.17 -15.50
N VAL A 126 -19.97 -26.90 -14.33
CA VAL A 126 -19.80 -25.64 -13.59
C VAL A 126 -19.57 -25.99 -12.12
N ASP A 127 -18.40 -25.63 -11.61
CA ASP A 127 -17.98 -25.88 -10.24
C ASP A 127 -18.13 -24.61 -9.40
N TYR A 128 -18.75 -24.72 -8.22
CA TYR A 128 -18.96 -23.59 -7.31
C TYR A 128 -19.23 -24.04 -5.89
N LEU A 129 -19.04 -23.16 -4.90
CA LEU A 129 -19.36 -23.49 -3.52
C LEU A 129 -20.86 -23.37 -3.25
N HIS A 130 -21.46 -24.41 -2.66
CA HIS A 130 -22.87 -24.41 -2.33
C HIS A 130 -23.18 -25.22 -1.07
N ARG A 131 -24.27 -24.88 -0.37
CA ARG A 131 -24.73 -25.67 0.78
C ARG A 131 -25.40 -26.94 0.26
N ASN A 132 -24.88 -28.09 0.66
CA ASN A 132 -25.47 -29.37 0.33
C ASN A 132 -26.83 -29.50 1.04
N PRO A 133 -27.94 -29.74 0.32
CA PRO A 133 -29.27 -29.80 0.92
C PRO A 133 -29.50 -31.04 1.81
N ALA A 134 -28.67 -32.08 1.69
CA ALA A 134 -28.79 -33.29 2.49
C ALA A 134 -28.29 -33.11 3.94
N ASN A 135 -27.24 -32.30 4.14
CA ASN A 135 -26.59 -32.11 5.45
C ASN A 135 -26.47 -30.63 5.89
N GLY A 136 -26.68 -29.67 4.99
CA GLY A 136 -26.57 -28.22 5.22
C GLY A 136 -25.14 -27.64 5.17
N GLU A 137 -24.13 -28.48 4.95
CA GLU A 137 -22.71 -28.11 4.94
C GLU A 137 -22.33 -27.40 3.65
N LEU A 138 -21.39 -26.45 3.74
CA LEU A 138 -20.81 -25.81 2.57
C LEU A 138 -19.79 -26.75 1.92
N GLN A 139 -19.98 -27.07 0.65
CA GLN A 139 -19.19 -28.06 -0.09
C GLN A 139 -18.95 -27.57 -1.53
N ALA A 140 -17.95 -28.14 -2.20
CA ALA A 140 -17.76 -27.91 -3.63
C ALA A 140 -18.89 -28.64 -4.38
N LYS A 141 -19.62 -27.91 -5.21
CA LYS A 141 -20.69 -28.48 -6.02
C LYS A 141 -20.26 -28.52 -7.47
N HIS A 142 -20.29 -29.72 -8.03
CA HIS A 142 -19.99 -29.98 -9.44
C HIS A 142 -21.32 -30.12 -10.19
N ALA A 143 -21.73 -29.07 -10.91
CA ALA A 143 -23.00 -29.04 -11.61
C ALA A 143 -22.85 -29.33 -13.11
N TRP A 144 -23.57 -30.31 -13.61
CA TRP A 144 -23.74 -30.52 -15.05
C TRP A 144 -24.98 -29.76 -15.52
N VAL A 145 -24.82 -28.89 -16.51
CA VAL A 145 -25.93 -28.12 -17.11
C VAL A 145 -26.03 -28.35 -18.60
N VAL A 146 -27.25 -28.55 -19.09
CA VAL A 146 -27.55 -28.76 -20.51
C VAL A 146 -28.67 -27.84 -20.94
N ARG A 147 -28.46 -27.13 -22.05
CA ARG A 147 -29.51 -26.34 -22.70
C ARG A 147 -30.34 -27.24 -23.62
N TYR A 148 -31.65 -27.27 -23.43
CA TYR A 148 -32.57 -28.02 -24.28
C TYR A 148 -33.94 -27.33 -24.36
N GLY A 149 -34.46 -27.14 -25.58
CA GLY A 149 -35.78 -26.55 -25.78
C GLY A 149 -35.93 -25.13 -25.22
N GLY A 150 -34.86 -24.33 -25.23
CA GLY A 150 -34.81 -22.98 -24.66
C GLY A 150 -34.51 -22.92 -23.16
N LEU A 151 -34.69 -24.02 -22.43
CA LEU A 151 -34.43 -24.12 -20.99
C LEU A 151 -33.02 -24.63 -20.72
N ILE A 152 -32.51 -24.37 -19.52
CA ILE A 152 -31.29 -24.99 -18.99
C ILE A 152 -31.70 -25.94 -17.86
N PHE A 153 -31.31 -27.20 -17.99
CA PHE A 153 -31.51 -28.24 -16.98
C PHE A 153 -30.19 -28.49 -16.28
N GLY A 154 -30.20 -28.53 -14.95
CA GLY A 154 -28.99 -28.82 -14.19
C GLY A 154 -29.23 -29.64 -12.94
N SER A 155 -28.21 -30.41 -12.57
CA SER A 155 -28.07 -31.13 -11.31
C SER A 155 -26.59 -31.15 -10.94
N GLY A 156 -26.26 -31.56 -9.72
CA GLY A 156 -24.87 -31.64 -9.30
C GLY A 156 -24.69 -32.47 -8.03
N TRP A 157 -23.46 -32.92 -7.83
CA TRP A 157 -23.01 -33.64 -6.64
C TRP A 157 -22.10 -32.76 -5.80
N TYR A 158 -21.88 -33.17 -4.55
CA TYR A 158 -21.10 -32.41 -3.60
C TYR A 158 -19.86 -33.16 -3.17
N GLU A 159 -18.74 -32.48 -3.21
CA GLU A 159 -17.47 -32.95 -2.69
C GLU A 159 -17.16 -32.19 -1.39
N VAL A 160 -16.83 -32.95 -0.34
CA VAL A 160 -16.29 -32.37 0.90
C VAL A 160 -15.00 -31.66 0.54
N ILE A 161 -15.00 -30.34 0.67
CA ILE A 161 -13.78 -29.56 0.69
C ILE A 161 -12.91 -30.11 1.83
N ALA A 162 -11.68 -30.54 1.52
CA ALA A 162 -10.72 -30.93 2.56
C ALA A 162 -10.63 -29.79 3.60
N GLU A 163 -10.50 -30.13 4.88
CA GLU A 163 -10.39 -29.16 5.98
C GLU A 163 -9.41 -28.03 5.60
N GLY A 164 -9.93 -26.86 5.23
CA GLY A 164 -9.15 -25.80 4.59
C GLY A 164 -9.96 -24.61 4.09
N HIS A 165 -11.07 -24.80 3.37
CA HIS A 165 -11.92 -23.67 2.97
C HIS A 165 -12.95 -23.36 4.07
N ALA A 166 -12.48 -22.89 5.22
CA ALA A 166 -13.34 -22.07 6.06
C ALA A 166 -13.81 -20.90 5.17
N GLY A 167 -15.11 -20.60 5.16
CA GLY A 167 -15.56 -19.32 4.56
C GLY A 167 -14.70 -18.19 5.14
N LEU A 168 -14.49 -17.12 4.36
CA LEU A 168 -13.63 -16.02 4.79
C LEU A 168 -13.98 -15.63 6.24
N PRO A 169 -12.97 -15.46 7.11
CA PRO A 169 -13.17 -15.08 8.50
C PRO A 169 -14.05 -13.83 8.64
N ASP A 170 -14.48 -13.54 9.87
CA ASP A 170 -15.15 -12.27 10.12
C ASP A 170 -14.16 -11.10 9.94
N LYS A 171 -14.60 -10.01 9.31
CA LYS A 171 -13.77 -8.82 9.04
C LYS A 171 -13.37 -8.03 10.30
N SER A 172 -13.88 -8.40 11.47
CA SER A 172 -13.43 -7.85 12.76
C SER A 172 -12.01 -8.28 13.14
N ASP A 173 -11.48 -9.36 12.55
CA ASP A 173 -10.06 -9.67 12.54
C ASP A 173 -9.50 -9.44 11.12
N PRO A 174 -9.04 -8.23 10.80
CA PRO A 174 -8.61 -7.91 9.45
C PRO A 174 -7.35 -8.67 9.02
N ALA A 175 -6.50 -9.10 9.96
CA ALA A 175 -5.30 -9.86 9.66
C ALA A 175 -5.66 -11.27 9.19
N ASP A 176 -6.46 -12.00 9.98
CA ASP A 176 -6.95 -13.34 9.64
C ASP A 176 -7.75 -13.32 8.32
N TYR A 177 -8.61 -12.30 8.15
CA TYR A 177 -9.36 -12.11 6.92
C TYR A 177 -8.43 -11.97 5.69
N THR A 178 -7.42 -11.11 5.80
CA THR A 178 -6.50 -10.83 4.69
C THR A 178 -5.72 -12.07 4.27
N GLN A 179 -5.21 -12.85 5.23
CA GLN A 179 -4.48 -14.09 4.93
C GLN A 179 -5.39 -15.09 4.21
N ALA A 180 -6.61 -15.28 4.68
CA ALA A 180 -7.60 -16.15 4.03
C ALA A 180 -7.99 -15.64 2.63
N PHE A 181 -8.09 -14.33 2.44
CA PHE A 181 -8.41 -13.72 1.16
C PHE A 181 -7.30 -13.92 0.11
N VAL A 182 -6.03 -13.84 0.53
CA VAL A 182 -4.88 -14.18 -0.33
C VAL A 182 -4.82 -15.69 -0.60
N GLU A 183 -5.09 -16.55 0.39
CA GLU A 183 -5.11 -18.00 0.18
C GLU A 183 -6.20 -18.40 -0.82
N GLN A 184 -7.38 -17.78 -0.75
CA GLN A 184 -8.44 -18.00 -1.75
C GLN A 184 -7.99 -17.62 -3.17
N ALA A 185 -7.17 -16.58 -3.33
CA ALA A 185 -6.58 -16.22 -4.61
C ALA A 185 -5.59 -17.25 -5.13
N LEU A 186 -4.78 -17.81 -4.23
CA LEU A 186 -3.85 -18.89 -4.54
C LEU A 186 -4.61 -20.18 -4.91
N GLU A 187 -5.70 -20.50 -4.23
CA GLU A 187 -6.58 -21.63 -4.56
C GLU A 187 -7.23 -21.45 -5.93
N PHE A 188 -7.77 -20.27 -6.23
CA PHE A 188 -8.31 -19.93 -7.55
C PHE A 188 -7.25 -20.09 -8.64
N TYR A 189 -6.03 -19.62 -8.38
CA TYR A 189 -4.90 -19.79 -9.29
C TYR A 189 -4.53 -21.26 -9.53
N ARG A 190 -4.50 -22.09 -8.48
CA ARG A 190 -4.20 -23.52 -8.59
C ARG A 190 -5.27 -24.26 -9.41
N ALA A 191 -6.53 -23.84 -9.30
CA ALA A 191 -7.66 -24.48 -10.00
C ALA A 191 -7.80 -24.03 -11.46
N GLU A 192 -7.76 -22.72 -11.70
CA GLU A 192 -8.15 -22.12 -12.99
C GLU A 192 -6.94 -21.67 -13.84
N GLY A 193 -5.76 -21.58 -13.23
CA GLY A 193 -4.54 -21.12 -13.88
C GLY A 193 -4.44 -19.60 -14.05
N LEU A 194 -3.34 -19.15 -14.64
CA LEU A 194 -2.94 -17.74 -14.64
C LEU A 194 -3.92 -16.81 -15.37
N ASP A 195 -4.32 -17.14 -16.59
CA ASP A 195 -5.13 -16.24 -17.43
C ASP A 195 -6.50 -15.95 -16.81
N ALA A 196 -7.16 -16.98 -16.27
CA ALA A 196 -8.43 -16.84 -15.57
C ALA A 196 -8.27 -16.01 -14.28
N THR A 197 -7.20 -16.26 -13.53
CA THR A 197 -6.87 -15.54 -12.29
C THR A 197 -6.65 -14.06 -12.54
N VAL A 198 -5.82 -13.71 -13.51
CA VAL A 198 -5.53 -12.32 -13.87
C VAL A 198 -6.78 -11.62 -14.40
N ALA A 199 -7.61 -12.30 -15.18
CA ALA A 199 -8.88 -11.74 -15.65
C ALA A 199 -9.84 -11.44 -14.50
N TYR A 200 -9.97 -12.36 -13.54
CA TYR A 200 -10.86 -12.19 -12.39
C TYR A 200 -10.36 -11.05 -11.46
N TYR A 201 -9.07 -11.04 -11.10
CA TYR A 201 -8.49 -10.03 -10.19
C TYR A 201 -8.22 -8.66 -10.82
N ASN A 202 -8.57 -8.48 -12.11
CA ASN A 202 -8.72 -7.18 -12.75
C ASN A 202 -10.19 -6.72 -12.85
N SER A 203 -11.13 -7.46 -12.26
CA SER A 203 -12.56 -7.12 -12.27
C SER A 203 -13.02 -6.56 -10.93
N ALA A 204 -14.04 -5.70 -10.96
CA ALA A 204 -14.67 -5.17 -9.75
C ALA A 204 -15.28 -6.25 -8.85
N ALA A 205 -15.62 -7.43 -9.40
CA ALA A 205 -16.18 -8.54 -8.64
C ALA A 205 -15.16 -9.20 -7.69
N SER A 206 -13.87 -8.95 -7.89
CA SER A 206 -12.78 -9.47 -7.04
C SER A 206 -12.45 -8.59 -5.83
N VAL A 207 -13.12 -7.45 -5.68
CA VAL A 207 -12.90 -6.49 -4.60
C VAL A 207 -13.95 -6.71 -3.51
N ASP A 208 -13.50 -6.83 -2.26
CA ASP A 208 -14.38 -6.88 -1.10
C ASP A 208 -14.05 -5.78 -0.10
N GLY A 209 -14.83 -4.69 -0.12
CA GLY A 209 -14.60 -3.53 0.73
C GLY A 209 -13.23 -2.92 0.44
N GLN A 210 -12.33 -2.96 1.43
CA GLN A 210 -10.95 -2.49 1.30
C GLN A 210 -9.97 -3.57 0.82
N TRP A 211 -10.38 -4.84 0.79
CA TRP A 211 -9.56 -5.95 0.36
C TRP A 211 -9.66 -6.14 -1.15
N TYR A 212 -8.50 -6.16 -1.78
CA TYR A 212 -8.34 -6.45 -3.19
C TYR A 212 -7.01 -7.17 -3.39
N VAL A 213 -6.97 -8.16 -4.27
CA VAL A 213 -5.72 -8.87 -4.57
C VAL A 213 -5.00 -8.13 -5.69
N PHE A 214 -3.69 -7.95 -5.51
CA PHE A 214 -2.79 -7.60 -6.59
C PHE A 214 -1.86 -8.77 -6.91
N ILE A 215 -1.43 -8.86 -8.16
CA ILE A 215 -0.58 -9.94 -8.64
C ILE A 215 0.60 -9.37 -9.41
N PHE A 216 1.83 -9.72 -9.04
CA PHE A 216 3.02 -9.48 -9.84
C PHE A 216 3.51 -10.76 -10.52
N ASP A 217 4.12 -10.62 -11.70
CA ASP A 217 4.80 -11.70 -12.39
C ASP A 217 6.23 -11.95 -11.84
N ALA A 218 6.93 -12.92 -12.44
CA ALA A 218 8.30 -13.28 -12.06
C ALA A 218 9.36 -12.19 -12.31
N LYS A 219 8.99 -11.10 -12.96
CA LYS A 219 9.82 -9.92 -13.20
C LYS A 219 9.29 -8.71 -12.45
N ASP A 220 8.45 -8.93 -11.43
CA ASP A 220 7.82 -7.90 -10.62
C ASP A 220 6.97 -6.91 -11.45
N ILE A 221 6.41 -7.35 -12.59
CA ILE A 221 5.44 -6.59 -13.39
C ILE A 221 4.04 -6.87 -12.87
N MET A 222 3.27 -5.82 -12.61
CA MET A 222 1.89 -5.92 -12.14
C MET A 222 0.99 -6.53 -13.22
N LEU A 223 0.42 -7.70 -12.94
CA LEU A 223 -0.54 -8.40 -13.79
C LEU A 223 -1.99 -8.04 -13.45
N ALA A 224 -2.29 -7.86 -12.16
CA ALA A 224 -3.66 -7.60 -11.71
C ALA A 224 -3.71 -6.56 -10.59
N HIS A 225 -4.58 -5.57 -10.73
CA HIS A 225 -4.82 -4.56 -9.69
C HIS A 225 -6.20 -3.88 -9.88
N ALA A 226 -7.27 -4.53 -9.43
CA ALA A 226 -8.66 -4.10 -9.71
C ALA A 226 -9.01 -2.65 -9.31
N VAL A 227 -8.42 -2.11 -8.23
CA VAL A 227 -8.79 -0.78 -7.70
C VAL A 227 -7.98 0.39 -8.27
N ILE A 228 -6.80 0.11 -8.83
CA ILE A 228 -5.93 1.09 -9.52
C ILE A 228 -5.42 0.41 -10.80
N PRO A 229 -6.25 0.30 -11.85
CA PRO A 229 -5.89 -0.42 -13.07
C PRO A 229 -4.68 0.16 -13.80
N ASP A 230 -4.37 1.44 -13.60
CA ASP A 230 -3.19 2.11 -14.17
C ASP A 230 -1.86 1.52 -13.67
N ASN A 231 -1.87 0.75 -12.57
CA ASN A 231 -0.69 0.02 -12.11
C ASN A 231 -0.38 -1.20 -13.00
N VAL A 232 -1.34 -1.74 -13.74
CA VAL A 232 -1.14 -2.96 -14.56
C VAL A 232 -0.14 -2.69 -15.68
N GLY A 233 0.87 -3.56 -15.78
CA GLY A 233 1.98 -3.43 -16.72
C GLY A 233 3.15 -2.59 -16.21
N LEU A 234 3.01 -1.92 -15.06
CA LEU A 234 4.14 -1.25 -14.41
C LEU A 234 5.01 -2.26 -13.66
N HIS A 235 6.30 -1.98 -13.63
CA HIS A 235 7.23 -2.70 -12.76
C HIS A 235 7.10 -2.19 -11.31
N ALA A 236 7.38 -3.04 -10.33
CA ALA A 236 7.20 -2.73 -8.91
C ALA A 236 7.94 -1.45 -8.44
N ASP A 237 9.07 -1.09 -9.07
CA ASP A 237 9.81 0.16 -8.80
C ASP A 237 9.09 1.44 -9.26
N GLN A 238 8.10 1.32 -10.15
CA GLN A 238 7.28 2.43 -10.65
C GLN A 238 6.01 2.63 -9.82
N ILE A 239 5.72 1.73 -8.88
CA ILE A 239 4.52 1.80 -8.04
C ILE A 239 4.88 2.52 -6.75
N LEU A 240 4.56 3.81 -6.72
CA LEU A 240 4.97 4.73 -5.67
C LEU A 240 3.83 5.05 -4.68
N GLY A 241 4.19 5.26 -3.42
CA GLY A 241 3.36 5.81 -2.36
C GLY A 241 3.56 7.32 -2.18
N ALA A 242 3.18 7.84 -1.01
CA ALA A 242 3.34 9.26 -0.67
C ALA A 242 4.82 9.67 -0.77
N GLY A 243 5.12 10.88 -1.27
CA GLY A 243 6.49 11.38 -1.35
C GLY A 243 7.42 10.48 -2.20
N GLY A 244 6.89 9.81 -3.22
CA GLY A 244 7.67 8.90 -4.06
C GLY A 244 8.14 7.62 -3.35
N TYR A 245 7.55 7.27 -2.20
CA TYR A 245 7.90 6.08 -1.43
C TYR A 245 7.84 4.81 -2.30
N PRO A 246 8.88 3.97 -2.35
CA PRO A 246 8.94 2.83 -3.27
C PRO A 246 8.10 1.63 -2.78
N ALA A 247 6.78 1.82 -2.65
CA ALA A 247 5.84 0.87 -2.09
C ALA A 247 5.82 -0.47 -2.84
N GLY A 248 5.79 -0.46 -4.17
CA GLY A 248 5.79 -1.70 -4.96
C GLY A 248 7.07 -2.50 -4.77
N ALA A 249 8.24 -1.84 -4.77
CA ALA A 249 9.52 -2.49 -4.56
C ALA A 249 9.62 -3.14 -3.16
N GLN A 250 9.15 -2.44 -2.11
CA GLN A 250 9.08 -3.01 -0.75
C GLN A 250 8.20 -4.26 -0.72
N VAL A 251 7.00 -4.18 -1.28
CA VAL A 251 6.03 -5.28 -1.32
C VAL A 251 6.58 -6.49 -2.08
N ALA A 252 7.20 -6.26 -3.24
CA ALA A 252 7.77 -7.32 -4.06
C ALA A 252 8.95 -8.02 -3.37
N ALA A 253 9.80 -7.25 -2.69
CA ALA A 253 10.96 -7.76 -1.95
C ALA A 253 10.57 -8.51 -0.67
N ALA A 254 9.48 -8.12 0.00
CA ALA A 254 8.98 -8.78 1.20
C ALA A 254 8.38 -10.18 0.95
N ALA A 255 7.95 -10.47 -0.29
CA ALA A 255 7.18 -11.69 -0.60
C ALA A 255 8.00 -12.99 -0.48
N THR A 256 7.59 -13.87 0.43
CA THR A 256 8.15 -15.22 0.68
C THR A 256 7.16 -16.33 0.33
N ALA A 257 7.61 -17.58 0.27
CA ALA A 257 6.73 -18.72 0.01
C ALA A 257 5.79 -19.03 1.19
N GLU A 258 6.25 -18.79 2.43
CA GLU A 258 5.47 -18.91 3.66
C GLU A 258 4.52 -17.72 3.88
N GLY A 259 4.71 -16.67 3.10
CA GLY A 259 4.05 -15.39 3.25
C GLY A 259 4.70 -14.46 4.27
N ALA A 260 4.52 -13.16 4.09
CA ALA A 260 5.05 -12.13 4.96
C ALA A 260 4.10 -10.94 5.08
N TRP A 261 4.12 -10.29 6.24
CA TRP A 261 3.47 -9.00 6.46
C TRP A 261 4.41 -7.87 6.09
N THR A 262 3.87 -6.84 5.42
CA THR A 262 4.58 -5.59 5.17
C THR A 262 3.63 -4.41 5.33
N ASP A 263 4.09 -3.41 6.08
CA ASP A 263 3.32 -2.20 6.39
C ASP A 263 3.95 -0.98 5.72
N TYR A 264 3.12 -0.20 5.04
CA TYR A 264 3.56 0.98 4.30
C TYR A 264 2.42 1.96 4.10
N THR A 265 2.75 3.22 3.84
CA THR A 265 1.75 4.23 3.50
C THR A 265 1.36 4.14 2.03
N TYR A 266 0.07 4.02 1.73
CA TYR A 266 -0.44 3.87 0.37
C TYR A 266 -1.79 4.60 0.21
N PRO A 267 -2.18 5.06 -1.00
CA PRO A 267 -3.49 5.64 -1.19
C PRO A 267 -4.58 4.61 -0.90
N ASN A 268 -5.51 4.97 -0.02
CA ASN A 268 -6.73 4.21 0.24
C ASN A 268 -7.75 4.54 -0.86
N PRO A 269 -8.18 3.57 -1.67
CA PRO A 269 -9.12 3.82 -2.78
C PRO A 269 -10.51 4.27 -2.30
N ALA A 270 -10.88 4.02 -1.04
CA ALA A 270 -12.16 4.44 -0.48
C ALA A 270 -12.17 5.91 -0.04
N THR A 271 -11.07 6.41 0.52
CA THR A 271 -10.97 7.78 1.05
C THR A 271 -10.22 8.74 0.12
N GLY A 272 -9.34 8.21 -0.73
CA GLY A 272 -8.39 8.97 -1.55
C GLY A 272 -7.19 9.49 -0.76
N SER A 273 -7.14 9.25 0.55
CA SER A 273 -6.06 9.69 1.45
C SER A 273 -4.94 8.65 1.49
N PHE A 274 -3.72 9.10 1.79
CA PHE A 274 -2.63 8.19 2.12
C PHE A 274 -2.80 7.70 3.55
N GLU A 275 -2.91 6.38 3.72
CA GLU A 275 -3.17 5.72 5.00
C GLU A 275 -2.19 4.57 5.21
N SER A 276 -2.09 4.08 6.44
CA SER A 276 -1.25 2.92 6.74
C SER A 276 -1.93 1.68 6.17
N LYS A 277 -1.23 0.97 5.29
CA LYS A 277 -1.71 -0.27 4.68
C LYS A 277 -0.92 -1.45 5.22
N HIS A 278 -1.65 -2.44 5.73
CA HIS A 278 -1.13 -3.71 6.24
C HIS A 278 -1.36 -4.79 5.20
N THR A 279 -0.28 -5.29 4.59
CA THR A 279 -0.39 -6.20 3.43
C THR A 279 0.24 -7.54 3.72
N TRP A 280 -0.52 -8.61 3.48
CA TRP A 280 0.00 -9.97 3.43
C TRP A 280 0.41 -10.29 2.00
N VAL A 281 1.64 -10.74 1.79
CA VAL A 281 2.17 -11.11 0.49
C VAL A 281 2.72 -12.53 0.48
N VAL A 282 2.39 -13.29 -0.56
CA VAL A 282 2.86 -14.68 -0.76
C VAL A 282 3.46 -14.81 -2.16
N ARG A 283 4.64 -15.42 -2.24
CA ARG A 283 5.29 -15.79 -3.50
C ARG A 283 4.97 -17.26 -3.83
N TYR A 284 4.27 -17.49 -4.94
CA TYR A 284 3.89 -18.84 -5.39
C TYR A 284 4.00 -18.94 -6.91
N ASP A 285 4.62 -20.01 -7.40
CA ASP A 285 4.93 -20.23 -8.83
C ASP A 285 5.59 -19.02 -9.52
N SER A 286 6.55 -18.40 -8.83
CA SER A 286 7.23 -17.17 -9.25
C SER A 286 6.35 -15.93 -9.38
N LEU A 287 5.06 -16.01 -9.05
CA LEU A 287 4.15 -14.87 -8.94
C LEU A 287 4.12 -14.38 -7.49
N ILE A 288 3.72 -13.13 -7.30
CA ILE A 288 3.46 -12.57 -5.97
C ILE A 288 1.99 -12.22 -5.89
N PHE A 289 1.29 -12.77 -4.90
CA PHE A 289 -0.09 -12.44 -4.57
C PHE A 289 -0.10 -11.64 -3.28
N GLY A 290 -0.85 -10.54 -3.25
CA GLY A 290 -0.99 -9.80 -2.00
C GLY A 290 -2.31 -9.07 -1.88
N SER A 291 -2.74 -8.88 -0.64
CA SER A 291 -3.90 -8.08 -0.27
C SER A 291 -3.68 -7.48 1.11
N GLY A 292 -4.52 -6.53 1.49
CA GLY A 292 -4.36 -5.83 2.76
C GLY A 292 -5.57 -4.97 3.12
N TRP A 293 -5.50 -4.40 4.31
CA TRP A 293 -6.45 -3.40 4.81
C TRP A 293 -5.73 -2.10 5.16
N TYR A 294 -6.52 -1.05 5.36
CA TYR A 294 -6.06 0.28 5.70
C TYR A 294 -6.47 0.65 7.12
N GLU A 295 -5.60 1.39 7.78
CA GLU A 295 -5.84 2.05 9.06
C GLU A 295 -5.35 3.50 9.00
N GLU A 296 -6.03 4.36 9.76
CA GLU A 296 -5.54 5.72 9.97
C GLU A 296 -4.18 5.64 10.66
N GLY A 297 -3.15 6.16 10.01
CA GLY A 297 -1.80 6.21 10.57
C GLY A 297 -1.71 7.23 11.71
N ALA A 298 -0.51 7.33 12.29
CA ALA A 298 -0.22 8.43 13.21
C ALA A 298 -0.51 9.78 12.51
N ALA A 299 -1.18 10.70 13.21
CA ALA A 299 -1.51 12.01 12.66
C ALA A 299 -0.40 13.02 12.97
N LYS A 300 -0.14 13.97 12.06
CA LYS A 300 0.83 15.06 12.30
C LYS A 300 0.47 15.97 13.49
N THR A 301 -0.79 15.95 13.93
CA THR A 301 -1.25 16.62 15.16
C THR A 301 -0.72 15.97 16.44
N ASP A 302 -0.25 14.73 16.37
CA ASP A 302 0.60 14.07 17.37
C ASP A 302 2.00 13.86 16.75
N PRO A 303 2.85 14.89 16.76
CA PRO A 303 4.12 14.86 16.02
C PRO A 303 5.09 13.81 16.58
N ALA A 304 4.97 13.44 17.86
CA ALA A 304 5.79 12.39 18.47
C ALA A 304 5.45 11.01 17.87
N ALA A 305 4.17 10.65 17.87
CA ALA A 305 3.69 9.40 17.26
C ALA A 305 4.00 9.35 15.76
N TYR A 306 3.81 10.47 15.04
CA TYR A 306 4.12 10.55 13.61
C TYR A 306 5.60 10.31 13.33
N THR A 307 6.50 10.94 14.09
CA THR A 307 7.94 10.76 13.94
C THR A 307 8.36 9.29 14.13
N GLN A 308 7.83 8.64 15.16
CA GLN A 308 8.14 7.22 15.42
C GLN A 308 7.65 6.33 14.28
N ALA A 309 6.45 6.57 13.76
CA ALA A 309 5.90 5.84 12.61
C ALA A 309 6.74 6.08 11.34
N PHE A 310 7.18 7.32 11.10
CA PHE A 310 8.01 7.70 9.95
C PHE A 310 9.38 7.01 9.99
N VAL A 311 10.03 6.97 11.16
CA VAL A 311 11.29 6.23 11.36
C VAL A 311 11.07 4.72 11.22
N ALA A 312 9.99 4.17 11.77
CA ALA A 312 9.68 2.75 11.64
C ALA A 312 9.41 2.35 10.18
N GLN A 313 8.78 3.22 9.39
CA GLN A 313 8.60 3.01 7.94
C GLN A 313 9.95 2.97 7.20
N ALA A 314 10.91 3.80 7.60
CA ALA A 314 12.26 3.79 7.02
C ALA A 314 13.02 2.49 7.34
N VAL A 315 12.88 1.99 8.56
CA VAL A 315 13.45 0.70 8.97
C VAL A 315 12.81 -0.46 8.19
N ARG A 316 11.47 -0.50 8.06
CA ARG A 316 10.79 -1.52 7.25
C ARG A 316 11.21 -1.47 5.79
N LEU A 317 11.41 -0.27 5.24
CA LEU A 317 11.90 -0.14 3.87
C LEU A 317 13.31 -0.71 3.74
N TYR A 318 14.19 -0.38 4.70
CA TYR A 318 15.55 -0.93 4.77
C TYR A 318 15.55 -2.46 4.78
N ASP A 319 14.71 -3.07 5.61
CA ASP A 319 14.61 -4.53 5.70
C ASP A 319 14.15 -5.18 4.40
N ALA A 320 13.29 -4.50 3.64
CA ALA A 320 12.77 -5.02 2.39
C ALA A 320 13.72 -4.84 1.21
N ILE A 321 14.19 -3.61 0.94
CA ILE A 321 14.94 -3.28 -0.29
C ILE A 321 16.44 -3.09 -0.07
N GLY A 322 16.89 -3.20 1.18
CA GLY A 322 18.28 -3.12 1.57
C GLY A 322 18.86 -1.71 1.62
N ARG A 323 20.13 -1.65 2.02
CA ARG A 323 20.88 -0.43 2.32
C ARG A 323 20.93 0.56 1.17
N GLU A 324 21.43 0.15 0.01
CA GLU A 324 21.72 1.07 -1.10
C GLU A 324 20.45 1.73 -1.64
N ALA A 325 19.40 0.95 -1.88
CA ALA A 325 18.15 1.45 -2.41
C ALA A 325 17.41 2.36 -1.40
N THR A 326 17.43 2.00 -0.12
CA THR A 326 16.86 2.83 0.95
C THR A 326 17.59 4.17 1.08
N PHE A 327 18.92 4.15 1.04
CA PHE A 327 19.73 5.37 1.14
C PHE A 327 19.54 6.27 -0.09
N ALA A 328 19.36 5.68 -1.27
CA ALA A 328 19.08 6.42 -2.49
C ALA A 328 17.75 7.18 -2.39
N TYR A 329 16.69 6.52 -1.91
CA TYR A 329 15.38 7.15 -1.73
C TYR A 329 15.38 8.25 -0.66
N TYR A 330 15.89 7.96 0.55
CA TYR A 330 15.84 8.96 1.64
C TYR A 330 16.85 10.12 1.49
N ASN A 331 17.68 10.11 0.46
CA ASN A 331 18.49 11.27 0.05
C ASN A 331 17.82 12.14 -1.02
N THR A 332 16.56 11.89 -1.37
CA THR A 332 15.80 12.77 -2.29
C THR A 332 14.85 13.69 -1.53
N LEU A 333 14.58 14.87 -2.08
CA LEU A 333 13.66 15.84 -1.47
C LEU A 333 12.21 15.35 -1.49
N GLU A 334 11.85 14.45 -2.40
CA GLU A 334 10.52 13.81 -2.45
C GLU A 334 10.24 13.00 -1.18
N SER A 335 11.28 12.42 -0.56
CA SER A 335 11.15 11.65 0.69
C SER A 335 10.90 12.51 1.93
N VAL A 336 10.97 13.84 1.80
CA VAL A 336 10.71 14.79 2.88
C VAL A 336 9.22 15.08 2.95
N ASP A 337 8.67 15.00 4.16
CA ASP A 337 7.28 15.35 4.43
C ASP A 337 7.23 16.50 5.44
N GLU A 338 7.06 17.73 4.95
CA GLU A 338 7.12 18.96 5.76
C GLU A 338 8.39 19.02 6.63
N ASP A 339 8.23 18.93 7.95
CA ASP A 339 9.34 18.98 8.91
C ASP A 339 10.08 17.62 9.02
N TRP A 340 9.45 16.52 8.59
CA TRP A 340 9.95 15.16 8.74
C TRP A 340 10.80 14.74 7.55
N TYR A 341 12.07 14.48 7.84
CA TYR A 341 13.01 13.85 6.92
C TYR A 341 13.79 12.79 7.67
N VAL A 342 14.13 11.70 6.98
CA VAL A 342 14.98 10.66 7.56
C VAL A 342 16.43 11.09 7.51
N PHE A 343 17.14 10.90 8.62
CA PHE A 343 18.59 10.84 8.64
C PHE A 343 19.05 9.45 9.05
N ILE A 344 20.16 9.00 8.49
CA ILE A 344 20.78 7.72 8.84
C ILE A 344 22.24 7.95 9.18
N ILE A 345 22.68 7.41 10.32
CA ILE A 345 24.07 7.38 10.76
C ILE A 345 24.59 5.95 10.60
N ASP A 346 25.74 5.79 9.96
CA ASP A 346 26.35 4.48 9.71
C ASP A 346 27.11 3.93 10.93
N GLU A 347 27.67 2.74 10.76
CA GLU A 347 28.39 2.00 11.81
C GLU A 347 29.70 2.68 12.22
N ASN A 348 30.21 3.60 11.38
CA ASN A 348 31.37 4.45 11.65
C ASN A 348 30.96 5.80 12.24
N GLU A 349 29.71 5.93 12.67
CA GLU A 349 29.12 7.15 13.21
C GLU A 349 29.11 8.32 12.21
N ASN A 350 29.05 8.06 10.90
CA ASN A 350 28.94 9.10 9.86
C ASN A 350 27.51 9.25 9.36
N THR A 351 27.08 10.48 9.07
CA THR A 351 25.79 10.73 8.42
C THR A 351 25.84 10.24 6.97
N VAL A 352 24.98 9.30 6.59
CA VAL A 352 24.92 8.72 5.23
C VAL A 352 23.61 9.02 4.50
N VAL A 353 22.59 9.46 5.24
CA VAL A 353 21.33 9.96 4.69
C VAL A 353 20.97 11.26 5.38
N ASN A 354 20.68 12.29 4.58
CA ASN A 354 20.02 13.52 4.99
C ASN A 354 19.63 14.34 3.74
N ALA A 355 18.39 14.21 3.27
CA ALA A 355 17.92 14.90 2.06
C ALA A 355 18.06 16.44 2.11
N ASN A 356 17.89 17.03 3.29
CA ASN A 356 17.91 18.49 3.48
C ASN A 356 19.29 19.06 3.75
N ARG A 357 20.27 18.22 4.09
CA ARG A 357 21.65 18.61 4.42
C ARG A 357 22.66 17.70 3.70
N PRO A 358 22.76 17.77 2.36
CA PRO A 358 23.76 17.01 1.62
C PRO A 358 25.20 17.40 1.99
N ASP A 359 25.40 18.61 2.53
CA ASP A 359 26.69 19.13 2.98
C ASP A 359 27.29 18.37 4.18
N ILE A 360 26.47 17.69 4.98
CA ILE A 360 26.94 16.92 6.14
C ILE A 360 27.13 15.43 5.86
N LEU A 361 26.86 14.96 4.65
CA LEU A 361 27.06 13.55 4.30
C LEU A 361 28.55 13.16 4.40
N GLY A 362 28.81 11.97 4.94
CA GLY A 362 30.17 11.46 5.18
C GLY A 362 30.87 12.04 6.41
N THR A 363 30.19 12.88 7.20
CA THR A 363 30.76 13.48 8.42
C THR A 363 30.05 12.97 9.66
N SER A 364 30.79 12.86 10.77
CA SER A 364 30.23 12.36 12.03
C SER A 364 29.47 13.46 12.78
N PRO A 365 28.23 13.21 13.24
CA PRO A 365 27.53 14.16 14.08
C PRO A 365 28.04 14.11 15.53
N LYS A 366 28.80 13.09 15.95
CA LYS A 366 29.11 12.80 17.36
C LYS A 366 29.62 14.00 18.14
N THR A 367 30.57 14.76 17.59
CA THR A 367 31.15 15.93 18.27
C THR A 367 30.39 17.23 18.03
N ARG A 368 29.24 17.18 17.34
CA ARG A 368 28.44 18.38 17.07
C ARG A 368 27.74 18.84 18.33
N VAL A 369 27.70 20.16 18.45
CA VAL A 369 26.93 20.87 19.45
C VAL A 369 25.96 21.81 18.76
N ASP A 370 24.77 21.97 19.33
CA ASP A 370 23.80 22.92 18.82
C ASP A 370 24.20 24.37 19.15
N VAL A 371 23.39 25.33 18.72
CA VAL A 371 23.63 26.76 18.97
C VAL A 371 23.60 27.16 20.45
N ARG A 372 23.11 26.28 21.34
CA ARG A 372 23.11 26.46 22.80
C ARG A 372 24.24 25.68 23.49
N GLY A 373 25.09 25.01 22.72
CA GLY A 373 26.21 24.21 23.23
C GLY A 373 25.84 22.80 23.69
N LYS A 374 24.61 22.31 23.44
CA LYS A 374 24.22 20.94 23.75
C LYS A 374 24.88 19.97 22.78
N SER A 375 25.56 18.94 23.27
CA SER A 375 26.17 17.88 22.44
C SER A 375 25.15 16.84 22.00
N TYR A 376 24.21 17.25 21.14
CA TYR A 376 23.15 16.38 20.63
C TYR A 376 23.69 15.20 19.80
N GLY A 377 24.86 15.37 19.19
CA GLY A 377 25.52 14.32 18.40
C GLY A 377 25.84 13.07 19.21
N GLU A 378 26.37 13.24 20.42
CA GLU A 378 26.69 12.14 21.33
C GLU A 378 25.42 11.38 21.75
N GLU A 379 24.32 12.10 21.99
CA GLU A 379 23.02 11.51 22.34
C GLU A 379 22.43 10.71 21.16
N LEU A 380 22.53 11.22 19.93
CA LEU A 380 22.04 10.51 18.74
C LEU A 380 22.82 9.22 18.48
N VAL A 381 24.16 9.24 18.53
CA VAL A 381 24.97 8.03 18.28
C VAL A 381 24.84 6.98 19.40
N ALA A 382 24.35 7.39 20.57
CA ALA A 382 24.04 6.50 21.69
C ALA A 382 22.68 5.80 21.56
N ALA A 383 21.93 6.02 20.47
CA ALA A 383 20.65 5.36 20.22
C ALA A 383 20.75 3.83 20.31
N THR A 384 19.70 3.22 20.85
CA THR A 384 19.56 1.77 20.97
C THR A 384 18.38 1.28 20.14
N ALA A 385 18.15 -0.04 20.12
CA ALA A 385 16.97 -0.61 19.46
C ALA A 385 15.64 -0.16 20.12
N ASP A 386 15.68 0.23 21.40
CA ASP A 386 14.52 0.80 22.10
C ASP A 386 14.27 2.28 21.73
N GLY A 387 15.22 2.88 21.02
CA GLY A 387 15.21 4.26 20.58
C GLY A 387 15.55 5.29 21.66
N VAL A 388 15.69 6.55 21.24
CA VAL A 388 15.96 7.70 22.10
C VAL A 388 15.34 8.96 21.51
N TRP A 389 14.75 9.78 22.36
CA TRP A 389 14.37 11.16 22.03
C TRP A 389 15.53 12.10 22.35
N VAL A 390 15.90 12.95 21.38
CA VAL A 390 16.96 13.94 21.51
C VAL A 390 16.42 15.29 21.07
N ASP A 391 16.32 16.22 22.01
CA ASP A 391 15.92 17.61 21.74
C ASP A 391 17.16 18.48 21.51
N TYR A 392 17.22 19.20 20.39
CA TYR A 392 18.37 20.07 20.08
C TYR A 392 18.00 21.13 19.07
N TYR A 393 18.73 22.24 19.06
CA TYR A 393 18.55 23.24 18.00
C TYR A 393 19.19 22.76 16.70
N PHE A 394 18.42 22.82 15.62
CA PHE A 394 18.92 22.50 14.29
C PHE A 394 18.27 23.42 13.25
N LEU A 395 18.96 23.60 12.12
CA LEU A 395 18.41 24.30 10.97
C LEU A 395 17.11 23.62 10.51
N ASN A 396 15.99 24.33 10.56
CA ASN A 396 14.72 23.92 9.96
C ASN A 396 14.77 24.21 8.45
N PRO A 397 14.68 23.19 7.58
CA PRO A 397 14.75 23.39 6.13
C PRO A 397 13.55 24.19 5.57
N GLY A 398 12.41 24.18 6.25
CA GLY A 398 11.22 24.92 5.83
C GLY A 398 11.28 26.42 6.11
N THR A 399 11.97 26.83 7.18
CA THR A 399 12.07 28.24 7.61
C THR A 399 13.44 28.85 7.39
N GLY A 400 14.50 28.03 7.32
CA GLY A 400 15.88 28.49 7.27
C GLY A 400 16.44 28.95 8.63
N TYR A 401 15.69 28.76 9.71
CA TYR A 401 16.07 29.17 11.06
C TYR A 401 16.53 27.99 11.92
N GLU A 402 17.45 28.23 12.85
CA GLU A 402 17.77 27.29 13.93
C GLU A 402 16.63 27.27 14.95
N GLU A 403 15.88 26.17 14.95
CA GLU A 403 14.69 25.95 15.77
C GLU A 403 14.87 24.70 16.64
N GLN A 404 14.08 24.59 17.71
CA GLN A 404 14.16 23.43 18.58
C GLN A 404 13.58 22.22 17.85
N LYS A 405 14.43 21.23 17.55
CA LYS A 405 14.06 19.97 16.93
C LYS A 405 13.89 18.90 17.99
N HIS A 406 12.84 18.11 17.86
CA HIS A 406 12.60 16.89 18.65
C HIS A 406 12.83 15.68 17.77
N ALA A 407 13.97 15.00 17.93
CA ALA A 407 14.33 13.87 17.08
C ALA A 407 14.15 12.53 17.81
N TRP A 408 13.54 11.57 17.14
CA TRP A 408 13.54 10.17 17.52
C TRP A 408 14.62 9.44 16.72
N ALA A 409 15.48 8.69 17.39
CA ALA A 409 16.52 7.88 16.76
C ALA A 409 16.49 6.44 17.29
N VAL A 410 16.56 5.46 16.38
CA VAL A 410 16.54 4.02 16.69
C VAL A 410 17.71 3.34 16.00
N LYS A 411 18.39 2.45 16.73
CA LYS A 411 19.45 1.62 16.16
C LYS A 411 18.89 0.34 15.57
N HIS A 412 19.19 0.07 14.31
CA HIS A 412 18.78 -1.13 13.57
C HIS A 412 19.89 -1.56 12.60
N ASP A 413 20.24 -2.85 12.61
CA ASP A 413 21.34 -3.44 11.81
C ASP A 413 22.66 -2.63 11.83
N GLY A 414 23.04 -2.13 13.02
CA GLY A 414 24.26 -1.32 13.20
C GLY A 414 24.13 0.14 12.75
N LEU A 415 23.10 0.49 11.99
CA LEU A 415 22.74 1.85 11.57
C LEU A 415 21.86 2.53 12.62
N ILE A 416 21.80 3.86 12.60
CA ILE A 416 20.86 4.64 13.40
C ILE A 416 19.95 5.41 12.46
N PHE A 417 18.66 5.10 12.50
CA PHE A 417 17.61 5.78 11.74
C PHE A 417 16.96 6.82 12.63
N GLY A 418 16.78 8.03 12.13
CA GLY A 418 16.05 9.04 12.88
C GLY A 418 15.31 10.04 12.02
N SER A 419 14.37 10.72 12.65
CA SER A 419 13.61 11.83 12.08
C SER A 419 13.13 12.72 13.23
N GLY A 420 12.46 13.83 12.94
CA GLY A 420 11.92 14.71 13.96
C GLY A 420 11.12 15.86 13.39
N TRP A 421 10.47 16.61 14.27
CA TRP A 421 9.76 17.85 13.95
C TRP A 421 10.41 19.04 14.66
N TYR A 422 10.00 20.24 14.29
CA TYR A 422 10.47 21.48 14.91
C TYR A 422 9.36 22.15 15.72
N GLU A 423 9.69 22.56 16.93
CA GLU A 423 8.95 23.60 17.64
C GLU A 423 9.29 24.94 16.97
N ARG A 424 8.39 25.36 16.07
CA ARG A 424 8.49 26.70 15.48
C ARG A 424 8.39 27.72 16.61
N ALA A 425 9.44 28.52 16.78
CA ALA A 425 9.29 29.79 17.46
C ALA A 425 8.18 30.57 16.73
N GLU A 426 7.35 31.34 17.45
CA GLU A 426 6.50 32.34 16.77
C GLU A 426 7.39 33.07 15.77
N ALA A 427 6.96 33.18 14.51
CA ALA A 427 7.79 33.71 13.42
C ALA A 427 8.51 34.98 13.90
N GLU A 428 9.77 34.82 14.30
CA GLU A 428 10.63 35.93 14.65
C GLU A 428 10.83 36.66 13.34
N ASP A 429 10.44 37.93 13.25
CA ASP A 429 10.80 38.73 12.09
C ASP A 429 12.34 38.70 11.93
N ASP A 430 12.83 38.96 10.71
CA ASP A 430 14.26 38.86 10.40
C ASP A 430 15.12 39.68 11.39
N ALA A 431 14.58 40.77 11.92
CA ALA A 431 15.24 41.56 12.95
C ALA A 431 15.42 40.78 14.25
N THR A 432 14.35 40.20 14.78
CA THR A 432 14.38 39.40 16.01
C THR A 432 15.30 38.19 15.86
N TYR A 433 15.18 37.46 14.73
CA TYR A 433 16.06 36.31 14.48
C TYR A 433 17.54 36.71 14.45
N THR A 434 17.87 37.79 13.75
CA THR A 434 19.25 38.29 13.66
C THR A 434 19.80 38.63 15.05
N GLN A 435 19.02 39.28 15.92
CA GLN A 435 19.45 39.58 17.29
C GLN A 435 19.74 38.29 18.06
N SER A 436 18.81 37.34 18.02
CA SER A 436 18.96 36.01 18.60
C SER A 436 20.18 35.27 18.03
N PHE A 437 20.48 35.42 16.74
CA PHE A 437 21.61 34.77 16.06
C PHE A 437 22.95 35.34 16.54
N VAL A 438 23.07 36.67 16.66
CA VAL A 438 24.27 37.32 17.22
C VAL A 438 24.47 36.97 18.70
N HIS A 439 23.39 36.95 19.50
CA HIS A 439 23.48 36.53 20.91
C HIS A 439 23.94 35.07 21.06
N ARG A 440 23.45 34.16 20.22
CA ARG A 440 23.91 32.75 20.18
C ARG A 440 25.39 32.64 19.78
N ALA A 441 25.85 33.47 18.85
CA ALA A 441 27.26 33.53 18.50
C ALA A 441 28.15 33.96 19.67
N ILE A 442 27.69 34.95 20.45
CA ILE A 442 28.38 35.38 21.68
C ILE A 442 28.39 34.26 22.72
N GLN A 443 27.26 33.59 22.95
CA GLN A 443 27.19 32.45 23.86
C GLN A 443 28.16 31.33 23.45
N ARG A 444 28.26 31.05 22.14
CA ARG A 444 29.23 30.08 21.60
C ARG A 444 30.67 30.52 21.86
N TYR A 445 30.98 31.80 21.63
CA TYR A 445 32.28 32.38 21.93
C TYR A 445 32.67 32.20 23.39
N ASP A 446 31.74 32.50 24.31
CA ASP A 446 31.94 32.36 25.74
C ASP A 446 32.11 30.88 26.17
N ALA A 447 31.35 29.97 25.56
CA ALA A 447 31.35 28.56 25.92
C ALA A 447 32.54 27.77 25.36
N GLN A 448 32.95 28.06 24.12
CA GLN A 448 33.98 27.28 23.40
C GLN A 448 35.36 27.94 23.40
N GLY A 449 35.44 29.22 23.78
CA GLY A 449 36.64 30.04 23.70
C GLY A 449 36.82 30.68 22.32
N GLY A 450 37.51 31.82 22.30
CA GLY A 450 37.55 32.70 21.13
C GLY A 450 38.17 32.08 19.88
N GLU A 451 39.24 31.31 20.00
CA GLU A 451 39.90 30.68 18.84
C GLU A 451 38.97 29.70 18.11
N ALA A 452 38.30 28.81 18.85
CA ALA A 452 37.38 27.82 18.29
C ALA A 452 36.14 28.47 17.67
N ALA A 453 35.58 29.48 18.34
CA ALA A 453 34.41 30.20 17.84
C ALA A 453 34.73 31.00 16.57
N LEU A 454 35.85 31.73 16.52
CA LEU A 454 36.26 32.49 15.34
C LEU A 454 36.55 31.57 14.14
N ALA A 455 37.15 30.39 14.39
CA ALA A 455 37.35 29.38 13.36
C ALA A 455 36.02 28.87 12.79
N TYR A 456 35.03 28.61 13.67
CA TYR A 456 33.69 28.20 13.25
C TYR A 456 32.99 29.30 12.43
N PHE A 457 32.99 30.56 12.88
CA PHE A 457 32.40 31.69 12.13
C PHE A 457 33.09 31.98 10.80
N SER A 458 34.30 31.47 10.60
CA SER A 458 35.02 31.56 9.33
C SER A 458 34.80 30.36 8.42
N SER A 459 33.98 29.39 8.84
CA SER A 459 33.64 28.21 8.05
C SER A 459 32.31 28.41 7.30
N PRO A 460 32.16 27.82 6.09
CA PRO A 460 30.88 27.80 5.38
C PRO A 460 29.75 27.16 6.20
N GLU A 461 30.07 26.25 7.12
CA GLU A 461 29.10 25.57 8.00
C GLU A 461 28.38 26.54 8.96
N SER A 462 28.94 27.75 9.19
CA SER A 462 28.34 28.76 10.06
C SER A 462 27.28 29.63 9.39
N VAL A 463 27.08 29.49 8.08
CA VAL A 463 26.12 30.27 7.28
C VAL A 463 24.73 29.64 7.36
N GLN A 464 23.70 30.45 7.56
CA GLN A 464 22.29 30.05 7.68
C GLN A 464 21.43 30.96 6.83
N GLY A 465 21.16 30.56 5.58
CA GLY A 465 20.52 31.44 4.58
C GLY A 465 21.27 32.79 4.48
N PRO A 466 20.57 33.95 4.60
CA PRO A 466 21.23 35.25 4.54
C PRO A 466 22.07 35.58 5.79
N TRP A 467 21.93 34.83 6.88
CA TRP A 467 22.62 35.08 8.15
C TRP A 467 23.98 34.40 8.21
N TYR A 468 24.97 35.17 8.63
CA TYR A 468 26.28 34.67 8.99
C TYR A 468 26.88 35.58 10.05
N ILE A 469 27.80 35.04 10.85
CA ILE A 469 28.53 35.83 11.83
C ILE A 469 29.80 36.38 11.19
N PHE A 470 29.98 37.69 11.30
CA PHE A 470 31.29 38.31 11.13
C PHE A 470 31.75 38.91 12.44
N VAL A 471 33.06 38.84 12.70
CA VAL A 471 33.66 39.37 13.93
C VAL A 471 34.75 40.36 13.57
N LEU A 472 34.72 41.51 14.24
CA LEU A 472 35.73 42.56 14.10
C LEU A 472 36.50 42.72 15.41
N ASP A 473 37.79 43.04 15.32
CA ASP A 473 38.59 43.41 16.48
C ASP A 473 38.31 44.84 16.98
N GLU A 474 39.03 45.27 18.01
CA GLU A 474 38.90 46.61 18.60
C GLU A 474 39.22 47.76 17.63
N ASN A 475 39.98 47.49 16.58
CA ASN A 475 40.32 48.42 15.50
C ASN A 475 39.40 48.26 14.28
N GLN A 476 38.35 47.44 14.42
CA GLN A 476 37.46 46.99 13.37
C GLN A 476 38.14 46.32 12.18
N VAL A 477 39.22 45.59 12.39
CA VAL A 477 39.71 44.65 11.37
C VAL A 477 38.83 43.42 11.42
N THR A 478 38.34 42.94 10.26
CA THR A 478 37.58 41.68 10.22
C THR A 478 38.51 40.52 10.58
N ILE A 479 38.20 39.81 11.66
CA ILE A 479 38.98 38.67 12.16
C ILE A 479 38.28 37.33 11.96
N ALA A 480 36.96 37.32 11.71
CA ALA A 480 36.22 36.14 11.28
C ALA A 480 35.14 36.53 10.28
N HIS A 481 35.02 35.76 9.20
CA HIS A 481 33.99 35.90 8.16
C HIS A 481 33.95 34.62 7.30
N PRO A 482 32.77 34.10 6.89
CA PRO A 482 32.68 32.87 6.11
C PRO A 482 33.27 32.99 4.69
N ASN A 483 33.21 34.18 4.08
CA ASN A 483 34.01 34.52 2.90
C ASN A 483 35.42 34.99 3.32
N PRO A 484 36.49 34.23 3.02
CA PRO A 484 37.87 34.58 3.42
C PRO A 484 38.39 35.89 2.83
N GLU A 485 37.84 36.36 1.70
CA GLU A 485 38.25 37.63 1.06
C GLU A 485 37.92 38.86 1.92
N HIS A 486 37.06 38.72 2.92
CA HIS A 486 36.70 39.81 3.83
C HIS A 486 37.54 39.84 5.10
N ILE A 487 38.32 38.79 5.38
CA ILE A 487 39.24 38.75 6.52
C ILE A 487 40.37 39.77 6.29
N GLY A 488 40.69 40.57 7.31
CA GLY A 488 41.67 41.65 7.24
C GLY A 488 41.13 42.98 6.71
N ARG A 489 39.86 43.05 6.29
CA ARG A 489 39.24 44.32 5.85
C ARG A 489 39.20 45.32 6.99
N THR A 490 39.71 46.53 6.76
CA THR A 490 39.80 47.60 7.76
C THR A 490 38.53 48.46 7.79
N ARG A 491 38.43 49.30 8.82
CA ARG A 491 37.35 50.30 9.00
C ARG A 491 37.17 51.19 7.78
N GLU A 492 38.27 51.68 7.19
CA GLU A 492 38.25 52.62 6.06
C GLU A 492 37.72 51.99 4.78
N GLN A 493 37.71 50.66 4.69
CA GLN A 493 37.21 49.92 3.55
C GLN A 493 35.70 49.63 3.67
N ARG A 494 35.03 50.08 4.72
CA ARG A 494 33.58 49.89 4.98
C ARG A 494 32.77 51.11 4.57
N ILE A 495 32.84 51.42 3.28
CA ILE A 495 32.04 52.44 2.61
C ILE A 495 31.20 51.71 1.55
N ASP A 496 29.89 51.97 1.52
CA ASP A 496 28.99 51.32 0.57
C ASP A 496 28.90 52.08 -0.78
N SER A 497 28.17 51.53 -1.75
CA SER A 497 28.04 52.12 -3.10
C SER A 497 27.32 53.48 -3.15
N ARG A 498 26.75 53.93 -2.03
CA ARG A 498 26.15 55.26 -1.84
C ARG A 498 27.09 56.24 -1.13
N ASP A 499 28.37 55.89 -0.98
CA ASP A 499 29.39 56.63 -0.22
C ASP A 499 29.06 56.73 1.28
N TYR A 500 28.29 55.78 1.82
CA TYR A 500 27.97 55.72 3.24
C TYR A 500 29.02 54.93 4.03
N ASP A 501 29.70 55.61 4.96
CA ASP A 501 30.70 55.05 5.87
C ASP A 501 30.03 54.29 7.03
N TYR A 502 29.55 53.08 6.74
CA TYR A 502 28.94 52.22 7.75
C TYR A 502 29.97 51.68 8.77
N GLY A 503 31.27 51.72 8.45
CA GLY A 503 32.34 51.43 9.41
C GLY A 503 32.35 52.38 10.61
N ALA A 504 32.11 53.68 10.36
CA ALA A 504 31.95 54.68 11.42
C ALA A 504 30.81 54.31 12.39
N GLU A 505 29.68 53.84 11.85
CA GLU A 505 28.51 53.46 12.64
C GLU A 505 28.75 52.20 13.46
N PHE A 506 29.47 51.22 12.91
CA PHE A 506 29.84 50.02 13.64
C PHE A 506 30.64 50.33 14.92
N LEU A 507 31.45 51.41 14.95
CA LEU A 507 32.28 51.77 16.12
C LEU A 507 31.42 52.14 17.32
N THR A 508 30.22 52.64 17.05
CA THR A 508 29.28 53.14 18.05
C THR A 508 28.46 52.03 18.72
N ALA A 509 28.56 50.79 18.25
CA ALA A 509 27.88 49.66 18.87
C ALA A 509 28.43 49.39 20.29
N THR A 510 27.51 49.06 21.20
CA THR A 510 27.79 48.76 22.60
C THR A 510 27.38 47.32 22.93
N GLU A 511 27.49 46.92 24.19
CA GLU A 511 26.97 45.63 24.69
C GLU A 511 25.44 45.51 24.57
N GLU A 512 24.72 46.64 24.48
CA GLU A 512 23.26 46.65 24.25
C GLU A 512 22.89 46.37 22.78
N GLY A 513 23.88 46.45 21.89
CA GLY A 513 23.73 46.25 20.46
C GLY A 513 23.16 47.43 19.68
N LYS A 514 23.30 47.40 18.36
CA LYS A 514 22.83 48.45 17.44
C LYS A 514 22.50 47.91 16.05
N TRP A 515 21.45 48.45 15.45
CA TRP A 515 21.14 48.27 14.03
C TRP A 515 21.91 49.23 13.14
N VAL A 516 22.50 48.72 12.06
CA VAL A 516 23.15 49.50 11.00
C VAL A 516 22.74 48.94 9.64
N SER A 517 22.28 49.80 8.74
CA SER A 517 21.79 49.39 7.42
C SER A 517 22.63 50.00 6.30
N TYR A 518 23.14 49.18 5.39
CA TYR A 518 24.10 49.59 4.36
C TYR A 518 23.99 48.71 3.11
N ILE A 519 24.53 49.15 1.97
CA ILE A 519 24.59 48.31 0.78
C ILE A 519 25.77 47.35 0.88
N PHE A 520 25.51 46.06 0.65
CA PHE A 520 26.54 45.03 0.67
C PHE A 520 26.23 43.92 -0.33
N VAL A 521 27.27 43.19 -0.74
CA VAL A 521 27.09 42.00 -1.58
C VAL A 521 26.40 40.92 -0.75
N ASP A 522 25.28 40.43 -1.25
CA ASP A 522 24.60 39.24 -0.75
C ASP A 522 25.41 38.01 -1.17
N LEU A 523 25.81 37.17 -0.22
CA LEU A 523 26.68 36.02 -0.48
C LEU A 523 25.97 34.93 -1.29
N ASP A 524 24.63 34.87 -1.23
CA ASP A 524 23.85 33.85 -1.93
C ASP A 524 23.62 34.26 -3.39
N THR A 525 23.28 35.52 -3.62
CA THR A 525 22.91 36.01 -4.96
C THR A 525 24.07 36.69 -5.71
N ASN A 526 25.14 37.05 -4.99
CA ASN A 526 26.25 37.88 -5.48
C ASN A 526 25.80 39.24 -6.05
N GLN A 527 24.68 39.78 -5.55
CA GLN A 527 24.13 41.09 -5.92
C GLN A 527 24.30 42.09 -4.77
N GLU A 528 24.47 43.37 -5.10
CA GLU A 528 24.39 44.44 -4.10
C GLU A 528 22.94 44.62 -3.63
N ARG A 529 22.71 44.43 -2.33
CA ARG A 529 21.40 44.53 -1.69
C ARG A 529 21.52 45.33 -0.39
N GLN A 530 20.39 45.81 0.10
CA GLN A 530 20.36 46.53 1.37
C GLN A 530 20.46 45.54 2.53
N LYS A 531 21.58 45.54 3.24
CA LYS A 531 21.81 44.70 4.40
C LYS A 531 21.42 45.42 5.69
N HIS A 532 20.66 44.76 6.55
CA HIS A 532 20.29 45.22 7.88
C HIS A 532 21.04 44.40 8.93
N THR A 533 22.03 45.00 9.59
CA THR A 533 22.94 44.29 10.50
C THR A 533 22.70 44.69 11.95
N TRP A 534 22.54 43.70 12.82
CA TRP A 534 22.64 43.86 14.27
C TRP A 534 24.10 43.65 14.68
N LEU A 535 24.64 44.59 15.44
CA LEU A 535 26.02 44.57 15.91
C LEU A 535 26.04 44.66 17.43
N ILE A 536 26.74 43.75 18.11
CA ILE A 536 26.99 43.82 19.56
C ILE A 536 28.49 43.90 19.81
N LYS A 537 28.91 44.77 20.72
CA LYS A 537 30.26 44.76 21.27
C LYS A 537 30.33 43.81 22.47
N HIS A 538 31.20 42.82 22.44
CA HIS A 538 31.40 41.84 23.52
C HIS A 538 32.88 41.46 23.60
N ASP A 539 33.44 41.46 24.81
CA ASP A 539 34.86 41.17 25.08
C ASP A 539 35.85 41.95 24.18
N GLY A 540 35.55 43.24 23.94
CA GLY A 540 36.37 44.10 23.07
C GLY A 540 36.23 43.85 21.56
N LEU A 541 35.50 42.80 21.16
CA LEU A 541 35.19 42.45 19.77
C LEU A 541 33.79 42.94 19.36
N TYR A 542 33.55 43.04 18.06
CA TYR A 542 32.24 43.36 17.50
C TYR A 542 31.69 42.17 16.74
N PHE A 543 30.57 41.61 17.20
CA PHE A 543 29.86 40.50 16.57
C PHE A 543 28.69 41.04 15.75
N GLY A 544 28.61 40.64 14.49
CA GLY A 544 27.60 41.15 13.56
C GLY A 544 26.95 40.05 12.72
N SER A 545 25.66 40.23 12.47
CA SER A 545 24.89 39.46 11.47
C SER A 545 23.74 40.29 10.93
N GLY A 546 23.13 39.87 9.83
CA GLY A 546 22.03 40.62 9.23
C GLY A 546 21.36 39.91 8.06
N TRP A 547 20.18 40.38 7.70
CA TRP A 547 19.44 39.96 6.50
C TRP A 547 19.54 41.00 5.38
N TYR A 548 19.04 40.64 4.20
CA TYR A 548 19.06 41.49 3.01
C TYR A 548 17.64 41.79 2.51
N GLU A 549 17.41 43.04 2.12
CA GLU A 549 16.24 43.49 1.35
C GLU A 549 16.66 44.01 -0.02
N ASP A 550 15.73 44.01 -0.97
CA ASP A 550 15.94 44.67 -2.24
C ASP A 550 16.12 46.18 -2.03
N VAL A 551 17.02 46.79 -2.82
CA VAL A 551 17.26 48.22 -2.76
C VAL A 551 15.98 48.92 -3.22
N LYS A 552 15.26 49.55 -2.28
CA LYS A 552 14.10 50.39 -2.61
C LYS A 552 14.61 51.61 -3.38
N GLU A 553 14.13 51.78 -4.62
CA GLU A 553 14.44 52.93 -5.51
C GLU A 553 14.19 54.30 -4.85
#